data_AF-A0A1G0JJZ8-F1
#
_entry.id   AF-A0A1G0JJZ8-F1
#
_cell.length_a   1.000
_cell.length_b   1.000
_cell.length_c   1.000
_cell.angle_alpha   90.00
_cell.angle_beta   90.00
_cell.angle_gamma   90.00
#
_symmetry.space_group_name_H-M   'P 1'
#
loop_
_entity.id
_entity.type
_entity.pdbx_description
1 polymer ?
#
loop_
_entity_poly.entity_id
_entity_poly.type
_entity_poly.pdbx_seq_one_letter_code
_entity_poly.pdbx_strand_id
1 'polypeptide(L)' 'MGFGGIGIWQLIIILVIVVMLFGTKKLRNLGSDLGGALKGFKTAMKDEDGKDIDSDDDVTVKKVGDSNAMKSEKAEDKD' A
#
# COMPACT_ATOMS: atom_id res chain seq x y z
N MET A 1 15.00 -0.96 -34.58
CA MET A 1 13.69 -0.66 -33.97
C MET A 1 13.52 -1.54 -32.73
N GLY A 2 14.24 -1.23 -31.66
CA GLY A 2 14.15 -1.95 -30.38
C GLY A 2 13.47 -1.06 -29.33
N PHE A 3 12.96 -1.68 -28.27
CA PHE A 3 12.30 -1.07 -27.11
C PHE A 3 13.13 0.01 -26.35
N GLY A 4 14.31 0.39 -26.84
CA GLY A 4 15.18 1.43 -26.27
C GLY A 4 14.70 2.89 -26.45
N GLY A 5 13.50 3.10 -27.02
CA GLY A 5 12.85 4.41 -27.10
C GLY A 5 11.84 4.69 -25.99
N ILE A 6 11.52 3.69 -25.15
CA ILE A 6 10.64 3.88 -23.99
C ILE A 6 11.51 4.46 -22.87
N GLY A 7 11.67 5.78 -22.90
CA GLY A 7 12.32 6.50 -21.81
C GLY A 7 11.51 6.44 -20.52
N ILE A 8 12.19 6.73 -19.41
CA ILE A 8 11.59 6.81 -18.06
C ILE A 8 10.40 7.78 -18.06
N TRP A 9 10.47 8.85 -18.87
CA TRP A 9 9.39 9.83 -19.04
C TRP A 9 8.09 9.23 -19.59
N GLN A 10 8.19 8.32 -20.56
CA GLN A 10 7.03 7.64 -21.14
C GLN A 10 6.41 6.66 -20.13
N LEU A 11 7.24 5.96 -19.34
CA LEU A 11 6.75 5.07 -18.29
C LEU A 11 5.95 5.82 -17.22
N ILE A 12 6.39 7.01 -16.81
CA ILE A 12 5.64 7.84 -15.85
C ILE A 12 4.27 8.25 -16.43
N ILE A 13 4.23 8.68 -17.69
CA ILE A 13 2.96 9.05 -18.36
C ILE A 13 2.00 7.86 -18.41
N ILE A 14 2.49 6.67 -18.76
CA ILE A 14 1.68 5.45 -18.79
C ILE A 14 1.19 5.10 -17.39
N LEU A 15 2.05 5.19 -16.37
CA LEU A 15 1.71 4.93 -14.98
C LEU A 15 0.56 5.84 -14.51
N VAL A 16 0.62 7.13 -14.82
CA VAL A 16 -0.44 8.10 -14.47
C VAL A 16 -1.78 7.68 -15.09
N ILE A 17 -1.79 7.30 -16.36
CA ILE A 17 -3.02 6.84 -17.04
C ILE A 17 -3.58 5.58 -16.36
N VAL A 18 -2.73 4.60 -16.06
CA VAL A 18 -3.14 3.37 -15.36
C VAL A 18 -3.74 3.69 -13.99
N VAL A 19 -3.09 4.56 -13.21
CA VAL A 19 -3.59 5.00 -11.91
C VAL A 19 -4.94 5.71 -12.04
N MET A 20 -5.14 6.51 -13.08
CA MET A 20 -6.41 7.22 -13.33
C MET A 20 -7.55 6.26 -13.72
N LEU A 21 -7.26 5.23 -14.52
CA LEU A 21 -8.25 4.23 -14.97
C LEU A 21 -8.67 3.28 -13.85
N PHE A 22 -7.69 2.74 -13.11
CA PHE A 22 -7.95 1.77 -12.05
C PHE A 22 -8.28 2.43 -10.70
N GLY A 23 -7.91 3.71 -10.53
CA GLY A 23 -8.03 4.46 -9.30
C GLY A 23 -6.96 4.07 -8.25
N THR A 24 -6.52 5.04 -7.46
CA THR A 24 -5.51 4.84 -6.40
C THR A 24 -5.97 3.83 -5.32
N LYS A 25 -7.28 3.72 -5.08
CA LYS A 25 -7.84 2.83 -4.04
C LYS A 25 -7.69 1.34 -4.38
N LYS A 26 -7.84 0.95 -5.64
CA LYS A 26 -7.60 -0.45 -6.07
C LYS A 26 -6.12 -0.75 -6.13
N LEU A 27 -5.32 0.18 -6.68
CA LEU A 27 -3.86 0.04 -6.72
C LEU A 27 -3.25 -0.04 -5.32
N ARG A 28 -3.76 0.70 -4.34
CA ARG A 28 -3.26 0.64 -2.95
C ARG A 28 -3.62 -0.68 -2.25
N ASN A 29 -4.84 -1.20 -2.46
CA ASN A 29 -5.23 -2.49 -1.89
C ASN A 29 -4.40 -3.63 -2.50
N LEU A 30 -4.29 -3.71 -3.83
CA LEU A 30 -3.45 -4.71 -4.51
C LEU A 30 -1.96 -4.51 -4.22
N GLY A 31 -1.50 -3.26 -4.19
CA GLY A 31 -0.11 -2.91 -3.90
C GLY A 31 0.30 -3.19 -2.46
N SER A 32 -0.61 -3.10 -1.50
CA SER A 32 -0.34 -3.48 -0.10
C SER A 32 -0.16 -5.00 0.04
N ASP A 33 -0.95 -5.78 -0.69
CA ASP A 33 -0.89 -7.25 -0.68
C ASP A 33 0.37 -7.76 -1.39
N LEU A 34 0.59 -7.29 -2.62
CA LEU A 34 1.81 -7.60 -3.38
C LEU A 34 3.06 -7.04 -2.70
N GLY A 35 2.99 -5.83 -2.15
CA GLY A 35 4.09 -5.18 -1.44
C GLY A 35 4.48 -5.90 -0.16
N GLY A 36 3.50 -6.46 0.58
CA GLY A 36 3.77 -7.30 1.74
C GLY A 36 4.54 -8.58 1.36
N ALA A 37 4.11 -9.26 0.30
CA ALA A 37 4.80 -10.46 -0.21
C ALA A 37 6.22 -10.15 -0.70
N LEU A 38 6.40 -9.04 -1.43
CA LEU A 38 7.70 -8.57 -1.90
C LEU A 38 8.62 -8.12 -0.74
N LYS A 39 8.08 -7.55 0.35
CA LYS A 39 8.84 -7.16 1.55
C LYS A 39 9.49 -8.38 2.20
N GLY A 40 8.73 -9.46 2.39
CA GLY A 40 9.27 -10.73 2.93
C GLY A 40 10.35 -11.35 2.03
N PHE A 41 10.13 -11.33 0.70
CA PHE A 41 11.13 -11.80 -0.26
C PHE A 41 12.43 -10.99 -0.21
N LYS A 42 12.33 -9.65 -0.14
CA LYS A 42 13.50 -8.76 -0.01
C LYS A 42 14.24 -8.98 1.30
N THR A 43 13.52 -9.19 2.41
CA THR A 43 14.14 -9.49 3.70
C THR A 43 14.88 -10.82 3.66
N ALA A 44 14.27 -11.88 3.12
CA ALA A 44 14.92 -13.19 2.99
C ALA A 44 16.17 -13.16 2.10
N MET A 45 16.12 -12.45 0.96
CA MET A 45 17.31 -12.28 0.11
C MET A 45 18.42 -11.46 0.77
N LYS A 46 18.07 -10.47 1.61
CA LYS A 46 19.09 -9.67 2.33
C LYS A 46 19.74 -10.42 3.49
N ASP A 47 19.03 -11.37 4.10
CA ASP A 47 19.52 -12.24 5.17
C ASP A 47 20.61 -13.20 4.66
N GLU A 48 20.49 -13.69 3.42
CA GLU A 48 21.54 -14.49 2.75
C GLU A 48 22.80 -13.67 2.40
N ASP A 49 22.68 -12.36 2.15
CA ASP A 49 23.79 -11.47 1.77
C ASP A 49 24.47 -10.75 2.94
N GLY A 50 24.09 -11.05 4.20
CA GLY A 50 24.83 -10.67 5.42
C GLY A 50 24.96 -9.15 5.67
N LYS A 51 23.98 -8.34 5.22
CA LYS A 51 23.94 -6.90 5.52
C LYS A 51 22.69 -6.53 6.30
N ASP A 52 22.83 -6.57 7.62
CA ASP A 52 21.88 -6.00 8.58
C ASP A 52 21.74 -4.50 8.35
N ILE A 53 20.55 -4.10 7.90
CA ILE A 53 20.05 -2.74 8.12
C ILE A 53 18.67 -2.94 8.71
N ASP A 54 18.58 -2.67 10.00
CA ASP A 54 17.36 -2.61 10.81
C ASP A 54 16.22 -1.97 10.02
N SER A 55 15.12 -2.69 9.89
CA SER A 55 13.87 -2.15 9.37
C SER A 55 12.82 -2.30 10.46
N ASP A 56 12.94 -1.42 11.47
CA ASP A 56 11.86 -1.08 12.38
C ASP A 56 10.81 -0.30 11.58
N ASP A 57 9.77 -1.01 11.12
CA ASP A 57 8.59 -0.43 10.49
C ASP A 57 7.37 -1.12 11.10
N ASP A 58 7.11 -0.82 12.38
CA ASP A 58 5.74 -0.77 12.89
C ASP A 58 5.01 0.35 12.15
N VAL A 59 4.46 0.03 10.98
CA VAL A 59 3.38 0.82 10.40
C VAL A 59 2.12 -0.01 10.57
N THR A 60 1.56 0.11 11.77
CA THR A 60 0.14 -0.06 12.01
C THR A 60 -0.64 0.83 11.03
N VAL A 61 -0.91 0.31 9.83
CA VAL A 61 -1.89 0.89 8.90
C VAL A 61 -3.26 0.66 9.53
N LYS A 62 -3.59 1.54 10.48
CA LYS A 62 -4.91 1.68 11.06
C LYS A 62 -5.92 1.74 9.93
N LYS A 63 -6.77 0.73 9.91
CA LYS A 63 -8.04 0.60 9.20
C LYS A 63 -8.82 1.93 9.25
N VAL A 64 -8.62 2.80 8.26
CA VAL A 64 -9.56 3.88 7.93
C VAL A 64 -10.55 3.31 6.93
N GLY A 65 -11.55 2.63 7.47
CA GLY A 65 -12.55 1.91 6.72
C GLY A 65 -13.59 1.31 7.65
N ASP A 66 -14.13 2.14 8.54
CA ASP A 66 -15.55 2.09 8.91
C ASP A 66 -15.89 3.42 9.59
N SER A 67 -16.61 4.28 8.88
CA SER A 67 -17.26 5.43 9.49
C SER A 67 -18.36 4.89 10.39
N ASN A 68 -18.00 4.72 11.66
CA ASN A 68 -18.91 4.54 12.77
C ASN A 68 -19.94 5.68 12.73
N ALA A 69 -21.11 5.40 12.16
CA ALA A 69 -22.33 6.15 12.41
C ALA A 69 -22.91 5.65 13.74
N MET A 70 -22.30 6.05 14.86
CA MET A 70 -22.92 5.98 16.17
C MET A 70 -22.97 7.41 16.74
N LYS A 71 -24.03 8.12 16.40
CA LYS A 71 -24.47 9.30 17.12
C LYS A 71 -25.67 8.90 17.99
N SER A 72 -25.57 9.28 19.26
CA SER A 72 -26.62 9.38 20.27
C SER A 72 -26.69 8.22 21.28
N GLU A 73 -25.81 8.31 22.26
CA GLU A 73 -26.12 7.95 23.65
C GLU A 73 -26.50 9.25 24.39
N LYS A 74 -27.72 9.34 24.95
CA LYS A 74 -28.01 9.91 26.28
C LYS A 74 -29.51 9.80 26.63
N ALA A 75 -29.76 9.43 27.90
CA ALA A 75 -31.02 9.39 28.68
C ALA A 75 -31.84 8.10 28.49
N GLU A 76 -32.29 7.34 29.50
CA GLU A 76 -32.40 7.44 30.98
C GLU A 76 -32.53 5.99 31.51
N ASP A 77 -31.75 5.57 32.51
CA ASP A 77 -32.08 5.39 33.94
C ASP A 77 -33.32 4.53 34.29
N LYS A 78 -33.13 3.73 35.33
CA LYS A 78 -33.94 2.61 35.85
C LYS A 78 -35.43 2.89 36.05
N ASP A 79 -36.24 1.87 35.76
CA ASP A 79 -37.23 1.28 36.69
C ASP A 79 -37.38 -0.22 36.40
#